data_AF-A0A9D5KF37-F1
#
_entry.id   AF-A0A9D5KF37-F1
#
_cell.length_a   1.000
_cell.length_b   1.000
_cell.length_c   1.000
_cell.angle_alpha   90.00
_cell.angle_beta   90.00
_cell.angle_gamma   90.00
#
_symmetry.space_group_name_H-M   'P 1'
#
loop_
_entity.id
_entity.type
_entity.pdbx_description
1 polymer ?
#
loop_
_entity_poly.entity_id
_entity_poly.type
_entity_poly.pdbx_seq_one_letter_code
_entity_poly.pdbx_strand_id
1 'polypeptide(L)'
;MATSRGGIPARILMAAATLVVVGVFIVVLLSRKGESQKLHYANALVVAEYGLGEALMKLGENPGWKEGFANVPYKDGSYTVSLTTKERNDSLFLTVKSTGRSGSVRRSKSIVFRGEISAQGDTLWRQHAAH
;
A
#
# COMPACT_ATOMS: atom_id res chain seq x y z
N MET A 1 14.12 -13.39 69.09
CA MET A 1 12.90 -13.24 68.27
C MET A 1 13.26 -12.36 67.07
N ALA A 2 13.60 -12.96 65.94
CA ALA A 2 14.07 -12.25 64.75
C ALA A 2 13.02 -12.36 63.63
N THR A 3 12.84 -11.24 62.94
CA THR A 3 11.75 -10.81 62.06
C THR A 3 11.62 -11.61 60.75
N SER A 4 10.58 -12.43 60.64
CA SER A 4 10.09 -12.99 59.38
C SER A 4 9.07 -12.04 58.71
N ARG A 5 9.56 -10.91 58.19
CA ARG A 5 8.79 -9.94 57.36
C ARG A 5 9.54 -9.48 56.09
N GLY A 6 10.59 -10.17 55.68
CA GLY A 6 11.46 -9.76 54.56
C GLY A 6 10.99 -10.10 53.14
N GLY A 7 9.89 -10.85 52.97
CA GLY A 7 9.50 -11.36 51.64
C GLY A 7 8.64 -10.41 50.79
N ILE A 8 7.82 -9.57 51.42
CA ILE A 8 6.87 -8.69 50.73
C ILE A 8 7.58 -7.58 49.93
N PRO A 9 8.51 -6.79 50.51
CA PRO A 9 9.18 -5.74 49.74
C PRO A 9 10.04 -6.29 48.60
N ALA A 10 10.67 -7.45 48.78
CA ALA A 10 11.44 -8.12 47.74
C ALA A 10 10.58 -8.58 46.56
N ARG A 11 9.37 -9.11 46.83
CA ARG A 11 8.41 -9.49 45.79
C ARG A 11 7.87 -8.29 45.02
N ILE A 12 7.64 -7.17 45.69
CA ILE A 12 7.20 -5.92 45.05
C ILE A 12 8.31 -5.39 44.12
N LEU A 13 9.57 -5.39 44.58
CA LEU A 13 10.72 -5.03 43.75
C LEU A 13 10.90 -5.94 42.54
N MET A 14 10.77 -7.26 42.72
CA MET A 14 10.79 -8.24 41.63
C MET A 14 9.66 -7.98 40.62
N ALA A 15 8.43 -7.79 41.09
CA ALA A 15 7.29 -7.51 40.24
C ALA A 15 7.51 -6.21 39.44
N ALA A 16 7.96 -5.13 40.10
CA ALA A 16 8.27 -3.88 39.43
C ALA A 16 9.38 -4.04 38.38
N ALA A 17 10.46 -4.77 38.70
CA ALA A 17 11.54 -5.05 37.77
C ALA A 17 11.04 -5.84 36.54
N THR A 18 10.22 -6.87 36.74
CA THR A 18 9.64 -7.64 35.62
C THR A 18 8.75 -6.78 34.73
N LEU A 19 7.99 -5.85 35.32
CA LEU A 19 7.11 -4.95 34.58
C LEU A 19 7.92 -3.97 33.72
N VAL A 20 9.04 -3.46 34.24
CA VAL A 20 9.99 -2.62 33.47
C VAL A 20 10.61 -3.41 32.32
N VAL A 21 11.08 -4.64 32.58
CA VAL A 21 11.71 -5.47 31.53
C VAL A 21 10.72 -5.78 30.42
N VAL A 22 9.49 -6.19 30.76
CA VAL A 22 8.43 -6.44 29.77
C VAL A 22 8.09 -5.16 29.01
N GLY A 23 8.00 -4.02 29.69
CA GLY A 23 7.74 -2.73 29.05
C GLY A 23 8.81 -2.35 28.02
N VAL A 24 10.10 -2.44 28.39
CA VAL A 24 11.22 -2.19 27.48
C VAL A 24 11.18 -3.16 26.29
N PHE A 25 10.94 -4.44 26.56
CA PHE A 25 10.87 -5.46 25.51
C PHE A 25 9.76 -5.17 24.49
N ILE A 26 8.57 -4.77 24.95
CA ILE A 26 7.44 -4.39 24.09
C ILE A 26 7.82 -3.18 23.22
N VAL A 27 8.41 -2.14 23.80
CA VAL A 27 8.81 -0.93 23.06
C VAL A 27 9.82 -1.26 21.96
N VAL A 28 10.84 -2.07 22.25
CA VAL A 28 11.86 -2.46 21.25
C VAL A 28 11.23 -3.25 20.09
N LEU A 29 10.32 -4.20 20.39
CA LEU A 29 9.63 -4.97 19.37
C LEU A 29 8.74 -4.10 18.48
N LEU A 30 8.03 -3.13 19.06
CA LEU A 30 7.18 -2.20 18.33
C LEU A 30 8.00 -1.27 17.43
N SER A 31 9.12 -0.73 17.92
CA SER A 31 9.98 0.15 17.14
C SER A 31 10.57 -0.56 15.91
N ARG A 32 11.10 -1.78 16.10
CA ARG A 32 11.65 -2.57 14.98
C ARG A 32 10.59 -2.93 13.92
N LYS A 33 9.41 -3.37 14.35
CA LYS A 33 8.30 -3.67 13.42
C LYS A 33 7.83 -2.41 12.69
N GLY A 34 7.80 -1.27 13.38
CA GLY A 34 7.39 0.02 12.81
C GLY A 34 8.32 0.48 11.68
N GLU A 35 9.64 0.38 11.85
CA GLU A 35 10.61 0.76 10.81
C GLU A 35 10.53 -0.14 9.58
N SER A 36 10.48 -1.46 9.75
CA SER A 36 10.34 -2.39 8.62
C SER A 36 9.02 -2.17 7.87
N GLN A 37 7.93 -1.88 8.58
CA GLN A 37 6.65 -1.58 7.93
C GLN A 37 6.69 -0.29 7.10
N LYS A 38 7.39 0.75 7.57
CA LYS A 38 7.57 1.99 6.80
C LYS A 38 8.35 1.73 5.51
N LEU A 39 9.40 0.92 5.56
CA LEU A 39 10.18 0.56 4.38
C LEU A 39 9.34 -0.26 3.38
N HIS A 40 8.64 -1.30 3.83
CA HIS A 40 7.75 -2.08 2.97
C HIS A 40 6.58 -1.23 2.42
N TYR A 41 6.12 -0.25 3.19
CA TYR A 41 5.10 0.69 2.73
C TYR A 41 5.58 1.57 1.58
N ALA A 42 6.75 2.20 1.73
CA ALA A 42 7.37 3.00 0.67
C ALA A 42 7.64 2.13 -0.58
N ASN A 43 8.18 0.93 -0.39
CA ASN A 43 8.46 0.02 -1.49
C ASN A 43 7.18 -0.41 -2.23
N ALA A 44 6.12 -0.78 -1.51
CA ALA A 44 4.85 -1.16 -2.13
C ALA A 44 4.23 0.00 -2.94
N LEU A 45 4.41 1.25 -2.50
CA LEU A 45 3.96 2.42 -3.25
C LEU A 45 4.79 2.63 -4.53
N VAL A 46 6.12 2.56 -4.45
CA VAL A 46 7.01 2.68 -5.61
C VAL A 46 6.71 1.60 -6.65
N VAL A 47 6.48 0.35 -6.20
CA VAL A 47 6.10 -0.77 -7.06
C VAL A 47 4.75 -0.51 -7.73
N ALA A 48 3.77 0.05 -7.01
CA ALA A 48 2.48 0.42 -7.57
C ALA A 48 2.60 1.55 -8.62
N GLU A 49 3.42 2.56 -8.34
CA GLU A 49 3.67 3.68 -9.26
C GLU A 49 4.35 3.23 -10.55
N TYR A 50 5.31 2.32 -10.43
CA TYR A 50 5.96 1.72 -11.59
C TYR A 50 4.96 0.96 -12.48
N GLY A 51 4.15 0.07 -11.88
CA GLY A 51 3.12 -0.65 -12.63
C GLY A 51 2.09 0.26 -13.28
N LEU A 52 1.76 1.38 -12.63
CA LEU A 52 0.88 2.40 -13.21
C LEU A 52 1.54 3.06 -14.42
N GLY A 53 2.82 3.44 -14.33
CA GLY A 53 3.58 4.02 -15.44
C GLY A 53 3.64 3.10 -16.66
N GLU A 54 3.93 1.81 -16.46
CA GLU A 54 3.92 0.84 -17.56
C GLU A 54 2.54 0.67 -18.19
N ALA A 55 1.49 0.65 -17.38
CA ALA A 55 0.13 0.56 -17.89
C ALA A 55 -0.27 1.78 -18.73
N LEU A 56 0.16 2.97 -18.33
CA LEU A 56 -0.05 4.19 -19.11
C LEU A 56 0.75 4.19 -20.42
N MET A 57 1.98 3.69 -20.40
CA MET A 57 2.79 3.53 -21.61
C MET A 57 2.12 2.57 -22.59
N LYS A 58 1.66 1.40 -22.11
CA LYS A 58 0.88 0.44 -22.90
C LYS A 58 -0.43 1.01 -23.45
N LEU A 59 -1.12 1.84 -22.67
CA LEU A 59 -2.32 2.54 -23.16
C LEU A 59 -1.97 3.60 -24.22
N GLY A 60 -0.80 4.22 -24.13
CA GLY A 60 -0.30 5.13 -25.16
C GLY A 60 0.03 4.42 -26.48
N GLU A 61 0.59 3.21 -26.40
CA GLU A 61 0.89 2.37 -27.58
C GLU A 61 -0.38 1.72 -28.17
N ASN A 62 -1.27 1.23 -27.30
CA ASN A 62 -2.51 0.57 -27.67
C ASN A 62 -3.67 1.08 -26.79
N PRO A 63 -4.42 2.11 -27.25
CA PRO A 63 -5.55 2.66 -26.51
C PRO A 63 -6.69 1.67 -26.24
N GLY A 64 -6.75 0.56 -26.99
CA GLY A 64 -7.74 -0.51 -26.81
C GLY A 64 -7.33 -1.57 -25.78
N TRP A 65 -6.14 -1.49 -25.20
CA TRP A 65 -5.64 -2.48 -24.25
C TRP A 65 -6.45 -2.48 -22.95
N LYS A 66 -6.93 -3.66 -22.54
CA LYS A 66 -7.78 -3.85 -21.35
C LYS A 66 -7.34 -4.99 -20.43
N GLU A 67 -6.33 -5.77 -20.82
CA GLU A 67 -5.94 -7.00 -20.14
C GLU A 67 -5.31 -6.73 -18.76
N GLY A 68 -4.60 -5.60 -18.62
CA GLY A 68 -3.86 -5.28 -17.41
C GLY A 68 -2.61 -6.16 -17.21
N PHE A 69 -2.09 -6.17 -15.99
CA PHE A 69 -0.92 -6.94 -15.60
C PHE A 69 -1.23 -7.76 -14.36
N ALA A 70 -0.82 -9.03 -14.33
CA ALA A 70 -1.07 -9.92 -13.21
C ALA A 70 0.24 -10.33 -12.53
N ASN A 71 0.43 -9.88 -11.29
CA ASN A 71 1.53 -10.29 -10.40
C ASN A 71 2.93 -10.25 -11.05
N VAL A 72 3.23 -9.14 -11.72
CA VAL A 72 4.52 -8.94 -12.39
C VAL A 72 5.58 -8.60 -11.34
N PRO A 73 6.70 -9.34 -11.28
CA PRO A 73 7.77 -9.08 -10.32
C PRO A 73 8.52 -7.78 -10.64
N TYR A 74 8.79 -6.98 -9.62
CA TYR A 74 9.59 -5.76 -9.74
C TYR A 74 10.31 -5.46 -8.42
N LYS A 75 11.66 -5.49 -8.46
CA LYS A 75 12.53 -5.36 -7.28
C LYS A 75 12.09 -6.33 -6.17
N ASP A 76 11.94 -5.84 -4.93
CA ASP A 76 11.54 -6.61 -3.74
C ASP A 76 10.01 -6.77 -3.60
N GLY A 77 9.32 -6.85 -4.73
CA GLY A 77 7.86 -6.80 -4.76
C GLY A 77 7.26 -7.29 -6.07
N SER A 78 5.94 -7.17 -6.15
CA SER A 78 5.19 -7.42 -7.38
C SER A 78 4.06 -6.42 -7.52
N TYR A 79 3.64 -6.15 -8.76
CA TYR A 79 2.48 -5.33 -9.05
C TYR A 79 1.44 -6.07 -9.89
N THR A 80 0.20 -5.65 -9.71
CA THR A 80 -0.94 -6.06 -10.53
C THR A 80 -1.65 -4.80 -10.98
N VAL A 81 -1.91 -4.67 -12.27
CA VAL A 81 -2.70 -3.58 -12.84
C VAL A 81 -4.01 -4.13 -13.36
N SER A 82 -5.10 -3.47 -12.99
CA SER A 82 -6.44 -3.73 -13.51
C SER A 82 -6.99 -2.47 -14.16
N LEU A 83 -7.58 -2.63 -15.35
CA LEU A 83 -8.29 -1.57 -16.05
C LEU A 83 -9.79 -1.83 -15.92
N THR A 84 -10.56 -0.80 -15.63
CA THR A 84 -12.01 -0.90 -15.52
C THR A 84 -12.64 0.28 -16.22
N THR A 85 -13.43 0.00 -17.26
CA THR A 85 -14.22 1.00 -17.95
C THR A 85 -15.63 1.03 -17.34
N LYS A 86 -16.10 2.20 -16.94
CA LYS A 86 -17.46 2.41 -16.45
C LYS A 86 -18.10 3.56 -17.21
N GLU A 87 -19.33 3.37 -17.65
CA GLU A 87 -20.13 4.43 -18.24
C GLU A 87 -20.94 5.11 -17.13
N ARG A 88 -20.89 6.44 -17.08
CA ARG A 88 -21.66 7.23 -16.11
C ARG A 88 -22.10 8.54 -16.76
N ASN A 89 -23.40 8.80 -16.78
CA ASN A 89 -23.98 10.04 -17.29
C ASN A 89 -23.47 10.40 -18.71
N ASP A 90 -23.58 9.46 -19.65
CA ASP A 90 -23.19 9.67 -21.07
C ASP A 90 -21.70 9.99 -21.28
N SER A 91 -20.86 9.68 -20.28
CA SER A 91 -19.40 9.81 -20.33
C SER A 91 -18.75 8.49 -19.96
N LEU A 92 -17.74 8.09 -20.75
CA LEU A 92 -16.97 6.88 -20.52
C LEU A 92 -15.84 7.17 -19.52
N PHE A 93 -15.71 6.42 -18.45
CA PHE A 93 -14.62 6.56 -17.48
C PHE A 93 -13.72 5.33 -17.51
N LEU A 94 -12.44 5.52 -17.78
CA LEU A 94 -11.43 4.47 -17.68
C LEU A 94 -10.65 4.63 -16.37
N THR A 95 -10.78 3.66 -15.47
CA THR A 95 -9.99 3.61 -14.24
C THR A 95 -8.84 2.63 -14.43
N VAL A 96 -7.62 3.13 -14.30
CA VAL A 96 -6.40 2.30 -14.26
C VAL A 96 -5.97 2.21 -12.81
N LYS A 97 -6.02 1.01 -12.22
CA LYS A 97 -5.61 0.77 -10.84
C LYS A 97 -4.40 -0.15 -10.82
N SER A 98 -3.28 0.33 -10.31
CA SER A 98 -2.09 -0.46 -10.03
C SER A 98 -2.02 -0.78 -8.54
N THR A 99 -1.77 -2.04 -8.19
CA THR A 99 -1.58 -2.50 -6.82
C THR A 99 -0.19 -3.11 -6.69
N GLY A 100 0.68 -2.47 -5.94
CA GLY A 100 2.01 -2.95 -5.59
C GLY A 100 2.02 -3.68 -4.25
N ARG A 101 2.88 -4.68 -4.15
CA ARG A 101 3.10 -5.49 -2.94
C ARG A 101 4.58 -5.52 -2.60
N SER A 102 4.91 -5.36 -1.33
CA SER A 102 6.23 -5.65 -0.76
C SER A 102 6.05 -6.30 0.61
N GLY A 103 6.54 -7.53 0.78
CA GLY A 103 6.31 -8.34 1.98
C GLY A 103 4.82 -8.59 2.25
N SER A 104 4.36 -8.20 3.45
CA SER A 104 2.95 -8.26 3.87
C SER A 104 2.15 -6.98 3.53
N VAL A 105 2.80 -5.93 3.01
CA VAL A 105 2.16 -4.65 2.71
C VAL A 105 1.71 -4.62 1.26
N ARG A 106 0.48 -4.14 1.04
CA ARG A 106 -0.09 -3.87 -0.29
C ARG A 106 -0.53 -2.42 -0.35
N ARG A 107 -0.26 -1.76 -1.47
CA ARG A 107 -0.72 -0.40 -1.75
C ARG A 107 -1.17 -0.28 -3.18
N SER A 108 -2.18 0.55 -3.40
CA SER A 108 -2.74 0.76 -4.72
C SER A 108 -2.78 2.24 -5.06
N LYS A 109 -2.50 2.54 -6.32
CA LYS A 109 -2.64 3.87 -6.92
C LYS A 109 -3.58 3.74 -8.11
N SER A 110 -4.50 4.68 -8.27
CA SER A 110 -5.44 4.68 -9.37
C SER A 110 -5.49 6.04 -10.04
N ILE A 111 -5.62 6.04 -11.36
CA ILE A 111 -5.92 7.21 -12.17
C ILE A 111 -7.22 6.95 -12.91
N VAL A 112 -8.07 7.98 -12.95
CA VAL A 112 -9.33 7.95 -13.69
C VAL A 112 -9.18 8.87 -14.90
N PHE A 113 -9.51 8.34 -16.07
CA PHE A 113 -9.63 9.10 -17.31
C PHE A 113 -11.10 9.24 -17.67
N ARG A 114 -11.50 10.42 -18.11
CA ARG A 114 -12.79 10.68 -18.73
C ARG A 114 -12.58 10.67 -20.24
N GLY A 115 -13.33 9.83 -20.94
CA GLY A 115 -13.45 9.84 -22.38
C GLY A 115 -14.40 10.97 -22.78
N GLU A 116 -13.88 11.93 -23.54
CA GLU A 116 -14.66 12.92 -24.26
C GLU A 116 -14.73 12.48 -25.73
N ILE A 117 -15.93 12.37 -26.29
CA ILE A 117 -16.12 12.12 -27.71
C ILE A 117 -15.92 13.46 -28.40
N SER A 118 -14.82 13.60 -29.15
CA SER A 118 -14.56 14.79 -29.97
C SER A 118 -15.59 14.89 -31.09
N ALA A 119 -15.90 16.10 -31.56
CA ALA A 119 -16.84 16.36 -32.66
C ALA A 119 -16.46 15.65 -33.98
N GLN A 120 -15.25 15.12 -34.08
CA GLN A 120 -14.72 14.33 -35.21
C GLN A 120 -14.85 12.80 -35.02
N GLY A 121 -15.41 12.32 -33.91
CA GLY A 121 -15.59 10.88 -33.63
C GLY A 121 -14.44 10.23 -32.87
N ASP A 122 -13.35 10.95 -32.62
CA ASP A 122 -12.21 10.45 -31.84
C ASP A 122 -12.47 10.52 -30.33
N THR A 123 -12.15 9.44 -29.62
CA THR A 123 -12.25 9.38 -28.14
C THR A 123 -10.98 9.94 -27.52
N LEU A 124 -11.08 11.12 -26.90
CA LEU A 124 -9.97 11.74 -26.17
C LEU A 124 -10.08 11.41 -24.67
N TRP A 125 -9.03 10.83 -24.11
CA TRP A 125 -8.93 10.55 -22.68
C TRP A 125 -8.33 11.74 -21.94
N ARG A 126 -9.12 12.43 -21.12
CA ARG A 126 -8.62 13.46 -20.19
C ARG A 126 -8.51 12.92 -18.79
N GLN A 127 -7.41 13.19 -18.10
CA GLN A 127 -7.27 12.82 -16.70
C GLN A 127 -8.32 13.55 -15.86
N HIS A 128 -9.17 12.79 -15.17
CA HIS A 128 -10.13 13.32 -14.23
C HIS A 128 -9.56 13.15 -12.82
N ALA A 129 -9.23 14.25 -12.17
CA ALA A 129 -8.91 14.24 -10.76
C ALA A 129 -10.22 14.00 -9.99
N ALA A 130 -10.44 12.76 -9.54
CA ALA A 130 -11.46 12.49 -8.53
C ALA A 130 -10.96 13.10 -7.22
N HIS A 131 -11.55 14.23 -6.83
CA HIS A 131 -11.41 14.82 -5.50
C HIS A 131 -12.14 13.97 -4.45
#